data_AF-A0AA35K7G3-F1
#
_entry.id   AF-A0AA35K7G3-F1
#
_cell.length_a   1.000
_cell.length_b   1.000
_cell.length_c   1.000
_cell.angle_alpha   90.00
_cell.angle_beta   90.00
_cell.angle_gamma   90.00
#
_symmetry.space_group_name_H-M   'P 1'
#
loop_
_entity.id
_entity.type
_entity.pdbx_description
1 polymer ?
#
loop_
_entity_poly.entity_id
_entity_poly.type
_entity_poly.pdbx_seq_one_letter_code
_entity_poly.pdbx_strand_id
1 'polypeptide(L)'
;MLGQVQDNQQFKRHTSERRGTVPVLTPRLEELAKCKTVHPRYKADRPTAEWFVTEAALRAQASPRLKELARPRPCPAGWEFHRSPYSVVTQAAKNAVASERLLALAKPRPQATEANTKSGK
;
A
#
# COMPACT_ATOMS: atom_id res chain seq x y z
N MET A 1 -47.56 -36.31 -43.56
CA MET A 1 -46.09 -36.23 -43.56
C MET A 1 -45.64 -35.78 -42.19
N LEU A 2 -44.82 -36.61 -41.54
CA LEU A 2 -44.36 -36.47 -40.16
C LEU A 2 -43.29 -35.37 -40.08
N GLY A 3 -43.57 -34.28 -39.37
CA GLY A 3 -42.54 -33.31 -38.98
C GLY A 3 -41.99 -33.70 -37.61
N GLN A 4 -40.89 -34.43 -37.58
CA GLN A 4 -40.18 -34.72 -36.34
C GLN A 4 -39.46 -33.46 -35.85
N VAL A 5 -39.80 -33.04 -34.64
CA VAL A 5 -39.06 -32.06 -33.86
C VAL A 5 -37.68 -32.64 -33.60
N GLN A 6 -36.61 -31.96 -34.01
CA GLN A 6 -35.26 -32.34 -33.59
C GLN A 6 -35.09 -32.00 -32.11
N ASP A 7 -35.04 -33.05 -31.28
CA ASP A 7 -34.64 -32.94 -29.89
C ASP A 7 -33.19 -32.44 -29.82
N ASN A 8 -33.07 -31.25 -29.27
CA ASN A 8 -31.82 -30.53 -29.06
C ASN A 8 -31.03 -31.27 -27.96
N GLN A 9 -30.03 -32.05 -28.35
CA GLN A 9 -29.18 -32.79 -27.41
C GLN A 9 -28.48 -31.82 -26.47
N GLN A 10 -28.92 -31.83 -25.21
CA GLN A 10 -28.33 -31.04 -24.14
C GLN A 10 -26.89 -31.51 -23.87
N PHE A 11 -25.92 -30.67 -24.24
CA PHE A 11 -24.52 -30.84 -23.88
C PHE A 11 -24.36 -30.68 -22.37
N LYS A 12 -24.26 -31.81 -21.65
CA LYS A 12 -24.01 -31.83 -20.21
C LYS A 12 -22.58 -31.38 -19.93
N ARG A 13 -22.43 -30.18 -19.36
CA ARG A 13 -21.15 -29.72 -18.81
C ARG A 13 -20.74 -30.68 -17.70
N HIS A 14 -19.53 -31.23 -17.76
CA HIS A 14 -18.95 -32.00 -16.67
C HIS A 14 -18.58 -31.02 -15.55
N THR A 15 -19.50 -30.77 -14.63
CA THR A 15 -19.13 -30.13 -13.37
C THR A 15 -18.47 -31.22 -12.53
N SER A 16 -17.14 -31.31 -12.58
CA SER A 16 -16.41 -32.05 -11.55
C SER A 16 -16.71 -31.36 -10.23
N GLU A 17 -17.54 -31.97 -9.39
CA GLU A 17 -17.77 -31.53 -8.03
C GLU A 17 -16.40 -31.36 -7.37
N ARG A 18 -16.05 -30.12 -7.01
CA ARG A 18 -14.82 -29.89 -6.24
C ARG A 18 -15.05 -30.51 -4.87
N ARG A 19 -14.60 -31.74 -4.70
CA ARG A 19 -14.48 -32.39 -3.39
C ARG A 19 -13.57 -31.50 -2.54
N GLY A 20 -14.17 -30.78 -1.60
CA GLY A 20 -13.43 -30.03 -0.61
C GLY A 20 -12.64 -31.00 0.24
N THR A 21 -11.32 -30.98 0.13
CA THR A 21 -10.44 -31.68 1.07
C THR A 21 -10.44 -30.92 2.38
N VAL A 22 -10.85 -31.57 3.47
CA VAL A 22 -10.72 -31.00 4.81
C VAL A 22 -9.22 -30.96 5.14
N PRO A 23 -8.62 -29.80 5.42
CA PRO A 23 -7.21 -29.74 5.76
C PRO A 23 -7.00 -30.42 7.11
N VAL A 24 -6.39 -31.60 7.09
CA VAL A 24 -5.91 -32.28 8.30
C VAL A 24 -4.51 -31.75 8.59
N LEU A 25 -4.33 -31.13 9.75
CA LEU A 25 -3.01 -30.67 10.18
C LEU A 25 -2.12 -31.87 10.45
N THR A 26 -1.03 -32.00 9.70
CA THR A 26 0.00 -32.98 9.98
C THR A 26 0.92 -32.44 11.08
N PRO A 27 1.56 -33.31 11.89
CA PRO A 27 2.50 -32.85 12.94
C PRO A 27 3.61 -31.94 12.40
N ARG A 28 4.06 -32.19 11.17
CA ARG A 28 5.05 -31.35 10.49
C ARG A 28 4.51 -29.95 10.17
N LEU A 29 3.25 -29.86 9.76
CA LEU A 29 2.61 -28.59 9.47
C LEU A 29 2.40 -27.77 10.75
N GLU A 30 2.06 -28.43 11.86
CA GLU A 30 1.97 -27.79 13.18
C GLU A 30 3.32 -27.22 13.63
N GLU A 31 4.41 -27.93 13.40
CA GLU A 31 5.75 -27.44 13.70
C GLU A 31 6.15 -26.24 12.84
N LEU A 32 5.86 -26.31 11.53
CA LEU A 32 6.12 -25.22 10.59
C LEU A 32 5.25 -23.98 10.84
N ALA A 33 4.06 -24.16 11.41
CA ALA A 33 3.16 -23.07 11.78
C ALA A 33 3.65 -22.29 13.01
N LYS A 34 4.56 -22.84 13.82
CA LYS A 34 5.15 -22.12 14.96
C LYS A 34 6.06 -21.01 14.44
N CYS A 35 5.93 -19.81 15.02
CA CYS A 35 6.84 -18.72 14.70
C CYS A 35 8.28 -19.08 15.11
N LYS A 36 9.27 -18.61 14.34
CA LYS A 36 10.68 -18.79 14.70
C LYS A 36 10.98 -18.00 15.96
N THR A 37 11.79 -18.59 16.84
CA THR A 37 12.31 -17.89 18.01
C THR A 37 13.24 -16.77 17.58
N VAL A 38 13.11 -15.63 18.25
CA VAL A 38 13.99 -14.48 18.07
C VAL A 38 15.42 -14.85 18.47
N HIS A 39 16.41 -14.41 17.68
CA HIS A 39 17.82 -14.72 17.94
C HIS A 39 18.28 -14.15 19.29
N PRO A 40 19.13 -14.83 20.09
CA PRO A 40 19.53 -14.34 21.43
C PRO A 40 20.20 -12.96 21.45
N ARG A 41 20.82 -12.55 20.34
CA ARG A 41 21.43 -11.20 20.18
C ARG A 41 20.48 -10.17 19.55
N TYR A 42 19.26 -10.55 19.23
CA TYR A 42 18.28 -9.60 18.72
C TYR A 42 17.98 -8.60 19.82
N LYS A 43 18.24 -7.33 19.53
CA LYS A 43 17.76 -6.21 20.31
C LYS A 43 16.54 -5.70 19.57
N ALA A 44 15.39 -5.72 20.25
CA ALA A 44 14.17 -5.10 19.75
C ALA A 44 14.38 -3.61 19.48
N ASP A 45 13.40 -2.98 18.84
CA ASP A 45 13.41 -1.54 18.64
C ASP A 45 13.69 -0.82 19.97
N ARG A 46 14.40 0.31 19.83
CA ARG A 46 14.92 1.07 20.96
C ARG A 46 13.78 1.38 21.95
N PRO A 47 14.03 1.27 23.28
CA PRO A 47 12.99 1.54 24.29
C PRO A 47 12.44 2.98 24.25
N THR A 48 13.17 3.90 23.62
CA THR A 48 12.74 5.28 23.35
C THR A 48 12.96 5.63 21.88
N ALA A 49 11.96 6.28 21.27
CA ALA A 49 12.08 6.84 19.92
C ALA A 49 13.06 8.02 19.83
N GLU A 50 13.38 8.61 20.99
CA GLU A 50 14.19 9.82 21.10
C GLU A 50 15.68 9.49 21.11
N TRP A 51 16.40 9.99 20.10
CA TRP A 51 17.86 10.03 20.14
C TRP A 51 18.28 11.11 21.13
N PHE A 52 19.16 10.77 22.08
CA PHE A 52 19.77 11.79 22.93
C PHE A 52 20.63 12.71 22.05
N VAL A 53 20.18 13.95 21.88
CA VAL A 53 20.92 15.00 21.20
C VAL A 53 21.61 15.84 22.28
N THR A 54 22.93 16.00 22.17
CA THR A 54 23.67 16.85 23.11
C THR A 54 23.26 18.31 22.98
N GLU A 55 23.24 19.07 24.08
CA GLU A 55 22.99 20.52 24.08
C GLU A 55 23.87 21.28 23.07
N ALA A 56 25.13 20.88 22.93
CA ALA A 56 26.05 21.46 21.95
C ALA A 56 25.57 21.32 20.51
N ALA A 57 24.98 20.16 20.17
CA ALA A 57 24.42 19.90 18.85
C ALA A 57 23.12 20.69 18.61
N LEU A 58 22.27 20.87 19.63
CA LEU A 58 21.06 21.69 19.55
C LEU A 58 21.37 23.17 19.36
N ARG A 59 22.46 23.66 19.96
CA ARG A 59 22.90 25.07 19.90
C ARG A 59 23.87 25.36 18.76
N ALA A 60 24.31 24.33 18.03
CA ALA A 60 25.29 24.48 16.96
C ALA A 60 24.73 25.39 15.85
N GLN A 61 25.50 26.40 15.47
CA GLN A 61 25.18 27.28 14.35
C GLN A 61 26.18 27.10 13.21
N ALA A 62 25.71 27.22 11.98
CA ALA A 62 26.57 27.15 10.81
C ALA A 62 27.64 28.25 10.85
N SER A 63 28.89 27.88 10.57
CA SER A 63 30.00 28.84 10.48
C SER A 63 29.77 29.83 9.32
N PRO A 64 30.39 31.03 9.35
CA PRO A 64 30.27 32.01 8.27
C PRO A 64 30.61 31.40 6.89
N ARG A 65 31.69 30.62 6.81
CA ARG A 65 32.09 29.90 5.59
C ARG A 65 31.03 28.90 5.11
N LEU A 66 30.42 28.13 6.02
CA LEU A 66 29.34 27.21 5.66
C LEU A 66 28.13 27.96 5.10
N LYS A 67 27.79 29.12 5.68
CA LYS A 67 26.71 29.97 5.17
C LYS A 67 27.01 30.50 3.76
N GLU A 68 28.26 30.86 3.47
CA GLU A 68 28.69 31.28 2.13
C GLU A 68 28.61 30.13 1.11
N LEU A 69 29.13 28.95 1.46
CA LEU A 69 29.12 27.77 0.58
C LEU A 69 27.71 27.21 0.35
N ALA A 70 26.81 27.36 1.32
CA ALA A 70 25.42 26.94 1.20
C ALA A 70 24.60 27.85 0.26
N ARG A 71 25.10 29.05 -0.09
CA ARG A 71 24.40 29.92 -1.04
C ARG A 71 24.45 29.26 -2.43
N PRO A 72 23.30 29.05 -3.09
CA PRO A 72 23.31 28.58 -4.47
C PRO A 72 24.02 29.61 -5.35
N ARG A 73 24.67 29.13 -6.41
CA ARG A 73 25.26 30.03 -7.41
C ARG A 73 24.13 30.85 -8.05
N PRO A 74 24.28 32.17 -8.18
CA PRO A 74 23.26 32.99 -8.82
C PRO A 74 23.09 32.56 -10.28
N CYS A 75 21.85 32.59 -10.77
CA CYS A 75 21.59 32.38 -12.18
C CYS A 75 22.33 33.44 -13.02
N PRO A 76 23.01 33.08 -14.12
CA PRO A 76 23.64 34.05 -15.02
C PRO A 76 22.65 35.10 -15.52
N ALA A 77 23.14 36.30 -15.81
CA ALA A 77 22.33 37.34 -16.45
C ALA A 77 21.77 36.82 -17.78
N GLY A 78 20.46 36.91 -17.97
CA GLY A 78 19.76 36.40 -19.16
C GLY A 78 19.44 34.90 -19.13
N TRP A 79 19.65 34.21 -18.00
CA TRP A 79 19.18 32.85 -17.84
C TRP A 79 17.65 32.83 -17.72
N GLU A 80 17.00 32.19 -18.68
CA GLU A 80 15.55 32.00 -18.73
C GLU A 80 15.23 30.49 -18.79
N PHE A 81 14.16 30.07 -18.11
CA PHE A 81 13.69 28.71 -18.24
C PHE A 81 13.15 28.48 -19.66
N HIS A 82 13.65 27.47 -20.37
CA HIS A 82 13.12 27.07 -21.68
C HIS A 82 11.60 26.75 -21.66
N ARG A 83 11.07 26.39 -20.48
CA ARG A 83 9.65 26.22 -20.22
C ARG A 83 9.36 26.67 -18.78
N SER A 84 8.23 27.32 -18.54
CA SER A 84 7.80 27.72 -17.18
C SER A 84 7.96 26.55 -16.19
N PRO A 85 8.63 26.75 -15.03
CA PRO A 85 8.74 25.72 -13.99
C PRO A 85 7.38 25.40 -13.36
N TYR A 86 6.40 26.28 -13.54
CA TYR A 86 5.03 26.07 -13.09
C TYR A 86 4.16 25.57 -14.23
N SER A 87 3.41 24.49 -13.98
CA SER A 87 2.36 24.03 -14.87
C SER A 87 1.19 25.02 -14.83
N VAL A 88 0.80 25.56 -15.99
CA VAL A 88 -0.42 26.36 -16.10
C VAL A 88 -1.62 25.42 -16.09
N VAL A 89 -2.43 25.50 -15.04
CA VAL A 89 -3.67 24.72 -14.90
C VAL A 89 -4.85 25.57 -15.39
N THR A 90 -5.65 25.02 -16.29
CA THR A 90 -6.84 25.71 -16.82
C THR A 90 -7.90 25.90 -15.74
N GLN A 91 -8.73 26.94 -15.87
CA GLN A 91 -9.81 27.18 -14.90
C GLN A 91 -10.81 26.02 -14.86
N ALA A 92 -11.06 25.38 -16.00
CA ALA A 92 -11.89 24.18 -16.07
C ALA A 92 -11.32 23.03 -15.23
N ALA A 93 -10.00 22.80 -15.29
CA ALA A 93 -9.35 21.77 -14.48
C ALA A 93 -9.39 22.09 -12.98
N LYS A 94 -9.24 23.37 -12.59
CA LYS A 94 -9.38 23.80 -11.18
C LYS A 94 -10.79 23.62 -10.63
N ASN A 95 -11.80 23.82 -11.48
CA ASN A 95 -13.22 23.71 -11.11
C ASN A 95 -13.78 22.29 -11.32
N ALA A 96 -12.98 21.34 -11.81
CA ALA A 96 -13.45 19.99 -12.10
C ALA A 96 -13.80 19.25 -10.80
N VAL A 97 -15.01 18.68 -10.77
CA VAL A 97 -15.51 17.88 -9.65
C VAL A 97 -15.43 16.39 -10.03
N ALA A 98 -15.02 15.55 -9.08
CA ALA A 98 -14.93 14.11 -9.29
C ALA A 98 -16.32 13.50 -9.53
N SER A 99 -16.41 12.52 -10.45
CA SER A 99 -17.66 11.79 -10.69
C SER A 99 -18.01 10.87 -9.53
N GLU A 100 -19.29 10.50 -9.41
CA GLU A 100 -19.76 9.58 -8.37
C GLU A 100 -18.98 8.27 -8.33
N ARG A 101 -18.65 7.73 -9.51
CA ARG A 101 -17.83 6.51 -9.64
C ARG A 101 -16.43 6.69 -9.05
N LEU A 102 -15.77 7.83 -9.32
CA LEU A 102 -14.45 8.11 -8.76
C LEU A 102 -14.52 8.24 -7.23
N LEU A 103 -15.57 8.89 -6.71
CA LEU A 103 -15.81 8.99 -5.27
C LEU A 103 -16.06 7.60 -4.63
N ALA A 104 -16.77 6.71 -5.32
CA ALA A 104 -17.00 5.35 -4.84
C ALA A 104 -15.71 4.52 -4.80
N LEU A 105 -14.84 4.65 -5.81
CA LEU A 105 -13.55 3.95 -5.87
C LEU A 105 -12.50 4.50 -4.89
N ALA A 106 -12.58 5.79 -4.55
CA ALA A 106 -11.71 6.42 -3.57
C ALA A 106 -11.95 5.90 -2.14
N LYS A 107 -13.12 5.28 -1.88
CA LYS A 107 -13.40 4.66 -0.58
C LYS A 107 -12.50 3.42 -0.40
N PRO A 108 -11.83 3.27 0.76
CA PRO A 108 -11.02 2.10 1.02
C PRO A 108 -11.89 0.85 0.99
N ARG A 109 -11.33 -0.25 0.46
CA ARG A 109 -12.00 -1.55 0.50
C ARG A 109 -12.15 -1.96 1.97
N PRO A 110 -13.35 -2.35 2.43
CA PRO A 110 -13.53 -2.79 3.81
C PRO A 110 -12.59 -3.96 4.09
N GLN A 111 -11.92 -3.92 5.24
CA GLN A 111 -11.10 -5.03 5.70
C GLN A 111 -12.01 -6.24 5.93
N ALA A 112 -11.54 -7.43 5.55
CA ALA A 112 -12.22 -8.66 5.93
C ALA A 112 -12.11 -8.82 7.45
N THR A 113 -13.06 -8.25 8.19
CA THR A 113 -13.23 -8.54 9.61
C THR A 113 -13.77 -9.96 9.70
N GLU A 114 -12.88 -10.91 9.94
CA GLU A 114 -13.29 -12.23 10.41
C GLU A 114 -14.02 -12.03 11.73
N ALA A 115 -15.33 -12.22 11.72
CA ALA A 115 -16.17 -12.21 12.90
C ALA A 115 -15.82 -13.41 13.78
N ASN A 116 -14.76 -13.30 14.58
CA ASN A 116 -14.49 -14.26 15.65
C ASN A 116 -15.18 -13.79 16.93
N THR A 117 -16.51 -13.88 16.94
CA THR A 117 -17.30 -13.75 18.16
C THR A 117 -17.19 -15.07 18.93
N LYS A 118 -16.18 -15.18 19.80
CA LYS A 118 -16.25 -16.17 20.88
C LYS A 118 -17.35 -15.72 21.84
N SER A 119 -18.53 -16.30 21.64
CA SER A 119 -19.62 -16.35 22.61
C SER A 119 -19.05 -16.86 23.94
N GLY A 120 -18.98 -15.96 24.93
CA GLY A 120 -18.65 -16.29 26.31
C GLY A 120 -19.87 -16.94 26.96
N LYS A 121 -19.65 -18.10 27.57
CA LYS A 121 -20.48 -18.61 28.66
C LYS A 121 -20.00 -17.99 29.96
#